data_AF-A0A166KX51-F1
#
_entry.id   AF-A0A166KX51-F1
#
_cell.length_a   1.000
_cell.length_b   1.000
_cell.length_c   1.000
_cell.angle_alpha   90.00
_cell.angle_beta   90.00
_cell.angle_gamma   90.00
#
_symmetry.space_group_name_H-M   'P 1'
#
loop_
_entity.id
_entity.type
_entity.pdbx_description
1 polymer ?
#
loop_
_entity_poly.entity_id
_entity_poly.type
_entity_poly.pdbx_seq_one_letter_code
_entity_poly.pdbx_strand_id
1 'polypeptide(L)' 'MEPKEQALVLDAVTRTGGIPVLICQMYPQWQIVSIDLAENMLPIASQYIHQANLPQQIRCELVDVKH' A
#
# COMPACT_ATOMS: atom_id res chain seq x y z
N MET A 1 5.16 3.33 23.88
CA MET A 1 6.28 3.53 22.93
C MET A 1 5.71 3.24 21.57
N GLU A 2 5.62 4.23 20.68
CA GLU A 2 5.32 3.93 19.28
C GLU A 2 6.45 3.04 18.73
N PRO A 3 6.14 2.08 17.83
CA PRO A 3 7.18 1.27 17.20
C PRO A 3 8.17 2.21 16.52
N LYS A 4 9.42 2.22 16.99
CA LYS A 4 10.51 3.06 16.43
C LYS A 4 11.09 2.50 15.13
N GLU A 5 10.58 1.36 14.69
CA GLU A 5 11.14 0.63 13.57
C GLU A 5 10.54 1.16 12.28
N GLN A 6 11.41 1.61 11.38
CA GLN A 6 11.06 1.95 10.01
C GLN A 6 11.15 0.68 9.17
N ALA A 7 10.17 0.46 8.31
CA ALA A 7 10.19 -0.66 7.37
C ALA A 7 9.72 -0.21 5.99
N LEU A 8 10.28 -0.85 4.97
CA LEU A 8 9.76 -0.84 3.62
C LEU A 8 9.10 -2.20 3.37
N VAL A 9 7.80 -2.21 3.12
CA VAL A 9 6.99 -3.43 3.00
C VAL A 9 6.47 -3.56 1.58
N LEU A 10 6.54 -4.78 1.03
CA LEU A 10 5.90 -5.14 -0.22
C LEU A 10 4.55 -5.81 0.05
N ASP A 11 3.48 -5.18 -0.42
CA ASP A 11 2.13 -5.75 -0.47
C ASP A 11 1.91 -6.36 -1.85
N ALA A 12 2.28 -7.64 -1.97
CA ALA A 12 2.14 -8.42 -3.20
C ALA A 12 0.69 -8.89 -3.36
N VAL A 13 -0.07 -8.21 -4.24
CA VAL A 13 -1.51 -8.35 -4.52
C VAL A 13 -2.39 -7.45 -3.63
N THR A 14 -2.36 -6.14 -3.91
CA THR A 14 -3.01 -5.11 -3.10
C THR A 14 -4.55 -5.06 -3.23
N ARG A 15 -5.11 -5.53 -4.34
CA ARG A 15 -6.56 -5.46 -4.61
C ARG A 15 -7.11 -4.04 -4.44
N THR A 16 -7.92 -3.80 -3.40
CA THR A 16 -8.54 -2.50 -3.11
C THR A 16 -7.72 -1.60 -2.19
N GLY A 17 -6.51 -2.00 -1.79
CA GLY A 17 -5.65 -1.20 -0.90
C GLY A 17 -6.04 -1.24 0.58
N GLY A 18 -6.91 -2.16 0.99
CA GLY A 18 -7.39 -2.28 2.38
C GLY A 18 -6.29 -2.56 3.41
N ILE A 19 -5.51 -3.61 3.13
CA ILE A 19 -4.41 -4.07 3.99
C ILE A 19 -3.31 -3.00 4.15
N PRO A 20 -2.76 -2.40 3.08
CA PRO A 20 -1.68 -1.42 3.24
C PRO A 20 -2.14 -0.17 4.00
N VAL A 21 -3.38 0.28 3.83
CA VAL A 21 -3.95 1.39 4.62
C VAL A 21 -3.99 1.05 6.11
N LEU A 22 -4.46 -0.16 6.47
CA LEU A 22 -4.49 -0.60 7.85
C LEU A 22 -3.09 -0.66 8.46
N ILE A 23 -2.11 -1.19 7.73
CA ILE A 23 -0.72 -1.27 8.19
C ILE A 23 -0.15 0.13 8.43
N CYS A 24 -0.32 1.08 7.50
CA CYS A 24 0.17 2.45 7.66
C CYS A 24 -0.52 3.21 8.82
N GLN A 25 -1.79 2.91 9.13
CA GLN A 25 -2.46 3.46 10.31
C GLN A 25 -1.88 2.91 11.61
N MET A 26 -1.51 1.62 11.65
CA MET A 26 -0.89 0.98 12.81
C MET A 26 0.59 1.34 12.97
N TYR A 27 1.27 1.57 11.85
CA TYR A 27 2.71 1.85 11.78
C TYR A 27 2.96 3.10 10.91
N PRO A 28 2.76 4.32 11.45
CA PRO A 28 2.82 5.57 10.68
C PRO A 28 4.18 5.87 10.06
N GLN A 29 5.23 5.15 10.48
CA GLN A 29 6.60 5.31 10.00
C GLN A 29 6.93 4.36 8.84
N TRP A 30 6.04 3.42 8.52
CA TRP A 30 6.28 2.41 7.49
C TRP A 30 5.92 2.95 6.12
N GLN A 31 6.66 2.48 5.12
CA GLN A 31 6.40 2.75 3.71
C GLN A 31 5.99 1.45 3.04
N ILE A 32 4.98 1.51 2.17
CA ILE A 32 4.45 0.33 1.51
C ILE A 32 4.49 0.53 -0.01
N VAL A 33 5.01 -0.49 -0.70
CA VAL A 33 4.85 -0.65 -2.14
C VAL A 33 3.77 -1.70 -2.35
N SER A 34 2.64 -1.28 -2.90
CA SER A 34 1.47 -2.10 -3.17
C SER A 34 1.43 -2.42 -4.65
N ILE A 35 1.46 -3.71 -4.99
CA ILE A 35 1.49 -4.15 -6.38
C ILE A 35 0.26 -4.99 -6.72
N ASP A 36 -0.21 -4.88 -7.95
CA ASP A 36 -1.22 -5.77 -8.51
C ASP A 36 -0.91 -6.06 -9.98
N LEU A 37 -1.38 -7.22 -10.46
CA LEU A 37 -1.37 -7.56 -11.88
C LEU A 37 -2.61 -6.96 -12.58
N ALA A 38 -3.70 -6.77 -11.84
CA ALA A 38 -4.94 -6.27 -12.36
C ALA A 38 -4.90 -4.73 -12.44
N GLU A 39 -4.63 -4.20 -13.64
CA GLU A 39 -4.56 -2.76 -13.90
C GLU A 39 -5.82 -2.01 -13.43
N ASN A 40 -6.99 -2.62 -13.57
CA ASN A 40 -8.26 -2.04 -13.12
C ASN A 40 -8.40 -1.93 -11.59
N MET A 41 -7.59 -2.66 -10.82
CA MET A 41 -7.62 -2.60 -9.35
C MET A 41 -6.80 -1.44 -8.81
N LEU A 42 -5.74 -1.02 -9.49
CA LEU A 42 -4.86 0.04 -9.02
C LEU A 42 -5.55 1.40 -8.86
N PRO A 43 -6.47 1.84 -9.75
CA PRO A 43 -7.26 3.05 -9.53
C PRO A 43 -8.14 2.96 -8.28
N ILE A 44 -8.74 1.79 -8.01
CA ILE A 44 -9.58 1.57 -6.83
C ILE A 44 -8.74 1.67 -5.56
N ALA A 45 -7.58 1.00 -5.53
CA ALA A 45 -6.63 1.07 -4.43
C ALA A 45 -6.12 2.49 -4.20
N SER A 46 -5.70 3.18 -5.27
CA SER A 46 -5.23 4.56 -5.22
C SER A 46 -6.28 5.50 -4.64
N GLN A 47 -7.53 5.41 -5.12
CA GLN A 47 -8.62 6.20 -4.58
C GLN A 47 -8.81 5.97 -3.08
N TYR A 48 -8.76 4.71 -2.63
CA TYR A 48 -8.91 4.36 -1.22
C TYR A 48 -7.75 4.91 -0.36
N ILE A 49 -6.51 4.81 -0.85
CA ILE A 49 -5.31 5.37 -0.20
C ILE A 49 -5.41 6.89 -0.07
N HIS A 50 -5.87 7.57 -1.12
CA HIS A 50 -6.10 9.02 -1.10
C HIS A 50 -7.18 9.41 -0.10
N GLN A 51 -8.30 8.68 -0.04
CA GLN A 51 -9.36 8.90 0.95
C GLN A 51 -8.87 8.67 2.39
N ALA A 52 -7.92 7.76 2.59
CA ALA A 52 -7.27 7.51 3.88
C ALA A 52 -6.16 8.51 4.24
N ASN A 53 -5.85 9.49 3.37
CA ASN A 53 -4.76 10.46 3.52
C ASN A 53 -3.36 9.83 3.63
N LEU A 54 -3.12 8.70 2.94
CA LEU A 54 -1.84 7.98 2.96
C LEU A 54 -1.05 7.95 1.64
N PRO A 55 -1.23 8.85 0.65
CA PRO A 55 -0.52 8.74 -0.63
C PRO A 55 1.00 8.98 -0.53
N GLN A 56 1.49 9.51 0.61
CA GLN A 56 2.92 9.69 0.87
C GLN A 56 3.58 8.44 1.46
N GLN A 57 2.79 7.50 2.01
CA GLN A 57 3.30 6.28 2.63
C GLN A 57 3.11 5.05 1.74
N ILE A 58 2.06 5.05 0.90
CA ILE A 58 1.70 3.91 0.06
C ILE A 58 1.83 4.30 -1.41
N ARG A 59 2.61 3.54 -2.17
CA ARG A 59 2.71 3.66 -3.64
C ARG A 59 2.08 2.44 -4.30
N CYS A 60 1.32 2.66 -5.36
CA CYS A 60 0.70 1.59 -6.15
C CYS A 60 1.43 1.41 -7.48
N GLU A 61 1.77 0.16 -7.83
CA GLU A 61 2.47 -0.16 -9.08
C GLU A 61 1.81 -1.36 -9.79
N LEU A 62 1.75 -1.30 -11.12
CA LEU A 62 1.33 -2.43 -11.96
C LEU A 62 2.52 -3.35 -12.15
N VAL A 63 2.47 -4.54 -11.56
CA VAL A 63 3.56 -5.51 -11.62
C VAL A 63 3.00 -6.91 -11.83
N ASP A 64 3.55 -7.62 -12.81
CA ASP A 64 3.38 -9.06 -12.90
C ASP A 64 4.31 -9.74 -11.88
N VAL A 65 3.78 -10.11 -10.71
CA VAL A 65 4.59 -10.72 -9.64
C VAL A 65 5.22 -12.06 -10.06
N LYS A 66 4.76 -12.65 -11.17
CA LYS A 66 5.20 -13.97 -11.64
C LYS A 66 6.36 -13.91 -12.64
N HIS A 67 6.73 -12.72 -13.14
CA HIS A 67 7.78 -12.54 -14.15
C HIS A 67 8.65 -11.33 -13.84
#